data_AF-A0A842V753-F1
#
_entry.id   AF-A0A842V753-F1
#
_cell.length_a   1.000
_cell.length_b   1.000
_cell.length_c   1.000
_cell.angle_alpha   90.00
_cell.angle_beta   90.00
_cell.angle_gamma   90.00
#
_symmetry.space_group_name_H-M   'P 1'
#
loop_
_entity.id
_entity.type
_entity.pdbx_description
1 polymer ?
#
loop_
_entity_poly.entity_id
_entity_poly.type
_entity_poly.pdbx_seq_one_letter_code
_entity_poly.pdbx_strand_id
1 'polypeptide(L)'
;MAKPGERVRIEYDDKEAEGVLMLSQSEDSVFVKLDSGYNIGIDRSRIKGIRSLGNVEKKDLAKKKPETKKGLKKIVILHTGGTIASKVDYSTGGVIAKFSAEDLIGMFPELDEIANIETEL
;
A
#
# COMPACT_ATOMS: atom_id res chain seq x y z
N MET A 1 -2.31 1.16 22.83
CA MET A 1 -3.39 0.94 21.86
C MET A 1 -2.76 0.40 20.58
N ALA A 2 -3.37 -0.60 19.95
CA ALA A 2 -2.89 -1.12 18.67
C ALA A 2 -2.98 -0.05 17.57
N LYS A 3 -2.04 -0.07 16.61
CA LYS A 3 -1.96 0.93 15.53
C LYS A 3 -2.42 0.32 14.19
N PRO A 4 -2.98 1.12 13.26
CA PRO A 4 -3.26 0.64 11.91
C PRO A 4 -2.02 0.02 11.26
N GLY A 5 -2.19 -1.14 10.62
CA GLY A 5 -1.11 -1.95 10.05
C GLY A 5 -0.53 -3.00 11.00
N GLU A 6 -0.85 -2.97 12.30
CA GLU A 6 -0.52 -4.04 13.22
C GLU A 6 -1.48 -5.22 13.04
N ARG A 7 -0.97 -6.44 13.24
CA ARG A 7 -1.81 -7.62 13.37
C ARG A 7 -2.45 -7.58 14.75
N VAL A 8 -3.76 -7.78 14.82
CA VAL A 8 -4.55 -7.69 16.05
C VAL A 8 -5.49 -8.87 16.19
N ARG A 9 -5.82 -9.18 17.43
CA ARG A 9 -6.97 -10.01 17.80
C ARG A 9 -8.02 -9.15 18.47
N ILE A 10 -9.27 -9.25 18.02
CA ILE A 10 -10.42 -8.50 18.53
C ILE A 10 -11.45 -9.49 19.07
N GLU A 11 -11.87 -9.28 20.31
CA GLU A 11 -12.96 -10.00 20.97
C GLU A 11 -14.23 -9.15 20.93
N TYR A 12 -15.36 -9.69 20.43
CA TYR A 12 -16.64 -9.01 20.31
C TYR A 12 -17.80 -10.02 20.31
N ASP A 13 -18.92 -9.74 21.00
CA ASP A 13 -20.13 -10.61 21.05
C ASP A 13 -19.85 -12.13 21.13
N ASP A 14 -18.92 -12.55 21.98
CA ASP A 14 -18.51 -13.95 22.17
C ASP A 14 -17.87 -14.61 20.94
N LYS A 15 -17.35 -13.77 20.02
CA LYS A 15 -16.57 -14.14 18.85
C LYS A 15 -15.18 -13.51 18.91
N GLU A 16 -14.26 -14.08 18.15
CA GLU A 16 -12.93 -13.51 17.93
C GLU A 16 -12.70 -13.29 16.43
N ALA A 17 -12.00 -12.21 16.11
CA ALA A 17 -11.43 -11.98 14.79
C ALA A 17 -9.94 -11.68 14.91
N GLU A 18 -9.14 -12.29 14.04
CA GLU A 18 -7.72 -11.99 13.91
C GLU A 18 -7.42 -11.49 12.50
N GLY A 19 -6.60 -10.45 12.41
CA GLY A 19 -6.24 -9.86 11.12
C GLY A 19 -5.44 -8.59 11.27
N VAL A 20 -5.30 -7.83 10.18
CA VAL A 20 -4.59 -6.55 10.18
C VAL A 20 -5.57 -5.42 10.49
N LEU A 21 -5.23 -4.60 11.50
CA LEU A 21 -6.02 -3.44 11.86
C LEU A 21 -5.96 -2.41 10.74
N MET A 22 -7.11 -2.04 10.18
CA MET A 22 -7.22 -1.08 9.09
C MET A 22 -7.38 0.34 9.62
N LEU A 23 -7.02 1.33 8.81
CA LEU A 23 -7.42 2.73 9.06
C LEU A 23 -8.95 2.80 9.05
N SER A 24 -9.54 3.22 10.16
CA SER A 24 -10.99 3.34 10.23
C SER A 24 -11.45 4.60 9.51
N GLN A 25 -12.49 4.47 8.69
CA GLN A 25 -13.17 5.61 8.06
C GLN A 25 -14.31 6.17 8.93
N SER A 26 -14.60 5.54 10.07
CA SER A 26 -15.64 5.93 11.02
C SER A 26 -15.13 5.81 12.45
N GLU A 27 -15.57 6.72 13.32
CA GLU A 27 -15.28 6.63 14.76
C GLU A 27 -16.12 5.57 15.47
N ASP A 28 -17.19 5.06 14.88
CA ASP A 28 -18.08 4.10 15.54
C ASP A 28 -17.69 2.66 15.28
N SER A 29 -16.85 2.41 14.28
CA SER A 29 -16.45 1.07 13.85
C SER A 29 -14.95 0.87 13.87
N VAL A 30 -14.54 -0.38 14.03
CA VAL A 30 -13.17 -0.86 13.84
C VAL A 30 -13.16 -1.80 12.66
N PHE A 31 -12.26 -1.55 11.71
CA PHE A 31 -12.09 -2.38 10.53
C PHE A 31 -10.88 -3.29 10.67
N VAL A 32 -11.08 -4.58 10.38
CA VAL A 32 -10.00 -5.57 10.36
C VAL A 32 -10.03 -6.29 9.02
N LYS A 33 -8.85 -6.44 8.42
CA LYS A 33 -8.66 -7.29 7.25
C LYS A 33 -8.23 -8.68 7.69
N LEU A 34 -9.09 -9.67 7.45
CA LEU A 34 -8.86 -11.06 7.79
C LEU A 34 -7.78 -11.67 6.87
N ASP A 35 -7.18 -12.77 7.30
CA ASP A 35 -6.22 -13.53 6.47
C ASP A 35 -6.83 -14.07 5.16
N SER A 36 -8.16 -14.20 5.11
CA SER A 36 -8.90 -14.53 3.88
C SER A 36 -8.90 -13.40 2.85
N GLY A 37 -8.44 -12.20 3.21
CA GLY A 37 -8.45 -11.00 2.37
C GLY A 37 -9.72 -10.15 2.49
N TYR A 38 -10.76 -10.64 3.18
CA TYR A 38 -11.99 -9.89 3.43
C TYR A 38 -11.81 -8.86 4.54
N ASN A 39 -12.48 -7.71 4.39
CA ASN A 39 -12.59 -6.69 5.42
C ASN A 39 -13.88 -6.88 6.20
N ILE A 40 -13.80 -6.80 7.52
CA ILE A 40 -14.98 -6.76 8.40
C ILE A 40 -15.00 -5.44 9.18
N GLY A 41 -16.19 -4.90 9.41
CA GLY A 41 -16.43 -3.77 10.30
C GLY A 41 -17.13 -4.24 11.56
N ILE A 42 -16.57 -3.90 12.72
CA ILE A 42 -17.11 -4.25 14.04
C ILE A 42 -17.44 -2.95 14.75
N ASP A 43 -18.69 -2.79 15.17
CA ASP A 43 -19.12 -1.65 15.99
C ASP A 43 -18.34 -1.63 17.32
N ARG A 44 -17.80 -0.47 17.70
CA ARG A 44 -16.98 -0.30 18.90
C ARG A 44 -17.72 -0.67 20.18
N SER A 45 -19.04 -0.44 20.24
CA SER A 45 -19.86 -0.78 21.41
C SER A 45 -19.89 -2.29 21.71
N ARG A 46 -19.60 -3.12 20.70
CA ARG A 46 -19.61 -4.59 20.79
C ARG A 46 -18.24 -5.17 21.13
N ILE A 47 -17.18 -4.36 21.08
CA ILE A 47 -15.81 -4.80 21.28
C ILE A 47 -15.52 -4.90 22.78
N LYS A 48 -15.11 -6.10 23.21
CA LYS A 48 -14.70 -6.40 24.59
C LYS A 48 -13.20 -6.16 24.79
N GLY A 49 -12.38 -6.37 23.75
CA GLY A 49 -10.94 -6.17 23.83
C GLY A 49 -10.24 -6.20 22.48
N ILE A 50 -9.11 -5.48 22.39
CA ILE A 50 -8.20 -5.50 21.23
C ILE A 50 -6.78 -5.75 21.72
N ARG A 51 -6.15 -6.82 21.22
CA ARG A 51 -4.76 -7.17 21.53
C ARG A 51 -3.89 -7.06 20.28
N SER A 52 -2.81 -6.29 20.35
CA SER A 52 -1.79 -6.28 19.30
C SER A 52 -0.95 -7.55 19.36
N LEU A 53 -0.73 -8.16 18.20
CA LEU A 53 0.10 -9.34 17.97
C LEU A 53 1.45 -8.96 17.32
N GLY A 54 1.66 -7.67 17.02
CA GLY A 54 2.91 -7.15 16.45
C GLY A 54 2.76 -6.53 15.06
N ASN A 55 3.88 -6.02 14.55
CA ASN A 55 3.95 -5.40 13.22
C ASN A 55 3.98 -6.46 12.11
N VAL A 56 3.29 -6.18 11.02
CA VAL A 56 3.45 -6.94 9.77
C VAL A 56 4.67 -6.40 9.03
N GLU A 57 5.66 -7.26 8.75
CA GLU A 57 6.82 -6.86 7.96
C GLU A 57 6.40 -6.47 6.54
N LYS A 58 6.75 -5.24 6.12
CA LYS A 58 6.64 -4.82 4.73
C LYS A 58 7.89 -5.29 4.00
N LYS A 59 7.70 -6.15 2.99
CA LYS A 59 8.76 -6.49 2.04
C LYS A 59 8.87 -5.35 1.03
N ASP A 60 9.76 -4.39 1.30
CA ASP A 60 10.13 -3.42 0.27
C ASP A 60 10.97 -4.15 -0.79
N LEU A 61 10.40 -4.29 -1.98
CA LEU A 61 11.14 -4.76 -3.14
C LEU A 61 12.15 -3.66 -3.50
N ALA A 62 13.44 -3.99 -3.44
CA ALA A 62 14.49 -3.09 -3.88
C ALA A 62 14.25 -2.68 -5.33
N LYS A 63 14.06 -1.38 -5.57
CA LYS A 63 13.93 -0.83 -6.92
C LYS A 63 15.33 -0.67 -7.52
N LYS A 64 15.58 -1.29 -8.66
CA LYS A 64 16.82 -1.03 -9.42
C LYS A 64 16.65 0.30 -10.15
N LYS A 65 17.65 1.18 -10.03
CA LYS A 65 17.68 2.42 -10.81
C LYS A 65 17.86 2.10 -12.29
N PRO A 66 17.11 2.74 -13.20
CA PRO A 66 17.35 2.60 -14.63
C PRO A 66 18.74 3.12 -14.98
N GLU A 67 19.41 2.43 -15.89
CA GLU A 67 20.74 2.80 -16.35
C GLU A 67 20.62 3.78 -17.51
N THR A 68 21.44 4.83 -17.53
CA THR A 68 21.45 5.80 -18.62
C THR A 68 22.09 5.20 -19.87
N LYS A 69 21.34 5.11 -20.97
CA LYS A 69 21.79 4.55 -22.24
C LYS A 69 22.31 5.64 -23.17
N LYS A 70 23.48 5.41 -23.77
CA LYS A 70 24.06 6.30 -24.79
C LYS A 70 23.21 6.25 -26.07
N GLY A 71 22.97 7.40 -26.69
CA GLY A 71 22.22 7.52 -27.94
C GLY A 71 20.71 7.74 -27.78
N LEU A 72 20.16 7.55 -26.58
CA LEU A 72 18.77 7.88 -26.28
C LEU A 72 18.63 9.32 -25.77
N LYS A 73 17.54 9.98 -26.15
CA LYS A 73 17.22 11.33 -25.67
C LYS A 73 16.86 11.30 -24.19
N LYS A 74 17.14 12.39 -23.49
CA LYS A 74 16.66 12.61 -22.12
C LYS A 74 15.25 13.19 -22.17
N ILE A 75 14.32 12.60 -21.42
CA ILE A 75 12.95 13.08 -21.26
C ILE A 75 12.66 13.23 -19.77
N VAL A 76 12.15 14.40 -19.39
CA VAL A 76 11.70 14.67 -18.02
C VAL A 76 10.18 14.64 -18.01
N ILE A 77 9.60 13.83 -17.13
CA ILE A 77 8.16 13.77 -16.87
C ILE A 77 7.88 14.63 -15.63
N LEU A 78 7.24 15.77 -15.83
CA LEU A 78 6.80 16.65 -14.76
C LEU A 78 5.40 16.26 -14.30
N HIS A 79 5.27 15.83 -13.05
CA HIS A 79 4.00 15.45 -12.46
C HIS A 79 3.25 16.66 -11.93
N THR A 80 2.09 16.99 -12.51
CA THR A 80 1.28 18.15 -12.09
C THR A 80 0.03 17.76 -11.29
N GLY A 81 -0.07 16.49 -10.90
CA GLY A 81 -1.28 15.86 -10.40
C GLY A 81 -1.81 14.82 -11.39
N GLY A 82 -2.95 14.19 -11.05
CA GLY A 82 -3.38 12.99 -11.74
C GLY A 82 -2.42 11.81 -11.51
N THR A 83 -2.91 10.58 -11.67
CA THR A 83 -2.10 9.38 -11.45
C THR A 83 -1.97 8.62 -12.76
N ILE A 84 -0.79 8.68 -13.39
CA ILE A 84 -0.48 7.95 -14.63
C ILE A 84 -0.01 6.51 -14.35
N ALA A 85 0.54 6.27 -13.16
CA ALA A 85 0.97 4.95 -12.71
C ALA A 85 0.60 4.74 -11.24
N SER A 86 0.00 3.59 -10.94
CA SER A 86 -0.33 3.18 -9.59
C SER A 86 -0.25 1.67 -9.43
N LYS A 87 -0.07 1.21 -8.19
CA LYS A 87 -0.07 -0.21 -7.86
C LYS A 87 -1.03 -0.47 -6.70
N VAL A 88 -1.80 -1.55 -6.82
CA VAL A 88 -2.59 -2.07 -5.71
C VAL A 88 -1.64 -2.76 -4.73
N ASP A 89 -1.61 -2.28 -3.49
CA ASP A 89 -1.01 -2.99 -2.38
C ASP A 89 -2.03 -4.00 -1.85
N TYR A 90 -1.89 -5.26 -2.23
CA TYR A 90 -2.82 -6.31 -1.81
C TYR A 90 -2.79 -6.59 -0.31
N SER A 91 -1.73 -6.22 0.41
CA SER A 91 -1.68 -6.38 1.86
C SER A 91 -2.65 -5.41 2.54
N THR A 92 -2.64 -4.14 2.14
CA THR A 92 -3.52 -3.10 2.71
C THR A 92 -4.82 -2.93 1.93
N GLY A 93 -4.91 -3.40 0.69
CA GLY A 93 -6.00 -3.07 -0.24
C GLY A 93 -5.95 -1.63 -0.79
N GLY A 94 -4.93 -0.86 -0.44
CA GLY A 94 -4.78 0.53 -0.89
C GLY A 94 -4.21 0.63 -2.31
N VAL A 95 -4.49 1.75 -2.98
CA VAL A 95 -3.86 2.13 -4.25
C VAL A 95 -2.76 3.14 -3.97
N ILE A 96 -1.52 2.80 -4.33
CA ILE A 96 -0.36 3.64 -4.13
C ILE A 96 0.04 4.24 -5.46
N ALA A 97 0.04 5.57 -5.54
CA ALA A 97 0.54 6.29 -6.71
C ALA A 97 2.05 6.12 -6.85
N LYS A 98 2.50 5.99 -8.10
CA LYS A 98 3.89 5.71 -8.46
C LYS A 98 4.40 6.82 -9.37
N PHE A 99 5.44 7.51 -8.93
CA PHE A 99 5.94 8.73 -9.58
C PHE A 99 7.42 8.68 -9.90
N SER A 100 8.16 7.66 -9.46
CA SER A 100 9.60 7.60 -9.73
C SER A 100 9.87 6.96 -11.10
N ALA A 101 10.98 7.36 -11.74
CA ALA A 101 11.42 6.75 -12.99
C ALA A 101 11.57 5.22 -12.86
N GLU A 102 12.05 4.71 -11.72
CA GLU A 102 12.14 3.27 -11.45
C GLU A 102 10.77 2.59 -11.43
N ASP A 103 9.75 3.24 -10.86
CA ASP A 103 8.41 2.69 -10.86
C ASP A 103 7.82 2.65 -12.27
N LEU A 104 7.99 3.74 -13.04
CA LEU A 104 7.49 3.82 -14.41
C LEU A 104 8.15 2.78 -15.31
N ILE A 105 9.48 2.65 -15.27
CA ILE A 105 10.21 1.65 -16.06
C ILE A 105 9.93 0.23 -15.57
N GLY A 106 9.75 0.04 -14.26
CA GLY A 106 9.33 -1.25 -13.72
C GLY A 106 7.93 -1.69 -14.16
N MET A 107 7.04 -0.73 -14.44
CA MET A 107 5.69 -0.99 -14.96
C MET A 107 5.64 -1.06 -16.50
N PHE A 108 6.48 -0.27 -17.18
CA PHE A 108 6.53 -0.12 -18.62
C PHE A 108 8.00 -0.20 -19.10
N PRO A 109 8.58 -1.41 -19.15
CA PRO A 109 9.98 -1.60 -19.53
C PRO A 109 10.34 -1.01 -20.90
N GLU A 110 9.36 -0.90 -21.80
CA GLU A 110 9.51 -0.36 -23.14
C GLU A 110 9.96 1.11 -23.14
N LEU A 111 9.65 1.87 -22.08
CA LEU A 111 10.11 3.26 -21.96
C LEU A 111 11.64 3.37 -21.90
N ASP A 112 12.29 2.37 -21.31
CA ASP A 112 13.75 2.30 -21.17
C ASP A 112 14.44 2.05 -22.52
N GLU A 113 13.72 1.59 -23.54
CA GLU A 113 14.23 1.45 -24.92
C GLU A 113 14.05 2.74 -25.75
N ILE A 114 13.16 3.64 -25.33
CA ILE A 114 12.78 4.84 -26.09
C ILE A 114 13.58 6.06 -25.65
N ALA A 115 13.78 6.25 -24.33
CA ALA A 115 14.43 7.43 -23.78
C ALA A 115 15.04 7.18 -22.40
N ASN A 116 15.98 8.04 -22.02
CA ASN A 116 16.45 8.15 -20.63
C ASN A 116 15.43 8.97 -19.84
N ILE A 117 14.61 8.29 -19.03
CA ILE A 117 13.50 8.89 -18.28
C ILE A 117 13.96 9.44 -16.94
N GLU A 118 13.60 10.69 -16.67
CA GLU A 118 13.65 11.33 -15.36
C GLU A 118 12.26 11.84 -14.97
N THR A 119 12.01 11.97 -13.67
CA THR A 119 10.71 12.37 -13.12
C THR A 119 10.90 13.49 -12.11
N GLU A 120 10.05 14.52 -12.18
CA GLU A 120 9.99 15.62 -11.20
C GLU A 120 8.55 15.82 -10.72
N LEU A 121 8.39 16.28 -9.47
CA LEU A 121 7.11 16.63 -8.82
C LEU A 121 6.92 18.14 -8.79
#